data_AF-A0A349B6M5-F1
#
_entry.id   AF-A0A349B6M5-F1
#
_cell.length_a   1.000
_cell.length_b   1.000
_cell.length_c   1.000
_cell.angle_alpha   90.00
_cell.angle_beta   90.00
_cell.angle_gamma   90.00
#
_symmetry.space_group_name_H-M   'P 1'
#
loop_
_entity.id
_entity.type
_entity.pdbx_description
1 polymer ?
#
loop_
_entity_poly.entity_id
_entity_poly.type
_entity_poly.pdbx_seq_one_letter_code
_entity_poly.pdbx_strand_id
1 'polypeptide(L)' 'MVFNVGGLELVAIALVALVVLGPDRLPAALRQAGSVLGQLRRMSDGFRIDVRAALAEDAVDRSGAEPRVD' A
#
# COMPACT_ATOMS: atom_id res chain seq x y z
N MET A 1 -5.38 28.82 -16.31
CA MET A 1 -4.95 29.49 -15.05
C MET A 1 -5.39 28.64 -13.85
N VAL A 2 -4.92 27.38 -13.72
CA VAL A 2 -5.35 26.53 -12.58
C VAL A 2 -4.24 25.62 -12.00
N PHE A 3 -3.01 25.63 -12.53
CA PHE A 3 -1.93 24.77 -12.01
C PHE A 3 -0.62 25.54 -11.83
N ASN A 4 -0.62 26.48 -10.90
CA ASN A 4 0.61 27.10 -10.39
C ASN A 4 0.73 26.81 -8.89
N VAL A 5 0.62 25.53 -8.52
CA VAL A 5 0.96 25.05 -7.17
C VAL A 5 2.45 25.25 -6.95
N GLY A 6 2.81 26.49 -6.64
CA GLY A 6 4.13 26.91 -6.20
C GLY A 6 4.27 26.68 -4.70
N GLY A 7 5.49 26.82 -4.19
CA GLY A 7 5.77 26.59 -2.76
C GLY A 7 4.86 27.39 -1.81
N LEU A 8 4.42 28.58 -2.21
CA LEU A 8 3.48 29.40 -1.45
C LEU A 8 2.07 28.78 -1.31
N GLU A 9 1.56 28.13 -2.35
CA GLU A 9 0.23 27.53 -2.32
C GLU A 9 0.20 26.31 -1.38
N LEU A 10 1.26 25.50 -1.39
CA LEU A 10 1.41 24.41 -0.42
C LEU A 10 1.47 24.91 1.03
N VAL A 11 2.17 26.03 1.28
CA VAL A 11 2.20 26.65 2.61
C VAL A 11 0.81 27.15 3.02
N ALA A 12 0.05 27.74 2.10
CA ALA A 12 -1.32 28.17 2.38
C ALA A 12 -2.24 26.99 2.74
N ILE A 13 -2.18 25.89 1.97
CA ILE A 13 -2.94 24.66 2.26
C ILE A 13 -2.52 24.08 3.61
N ALA A 14 -1.21 24.04 3.91
CA ALA A 14 -0.70 23.57 5.20
C ALA A 14 -1.23 24.43 6.34
N LEU A 15 -1.23 25.76 6.21
CA LEU A 15 -1.82 26.69 7.19
C LEU A 15 -3.31 26.40 7.42
N VAL A 16 -4.09 26.27 6.35
CA VAL A 16 -5.52 25.93 6.45
C VAL A 16 -5.72 24.59 7.15
N ALA A 17 -4.95 23.57 6.78
CA ALA A 17 -5.01 22.25 7.41
C ALA A 17 -4.66 22.31 8.92
N LEU A 18 -3.66 23.10 9.30
CA LEU A 18 -3.27 23.33 10.70
C LEU A 18 -4.37 24.06 11.48
N VAL A 19 -5.09 25.01 10.88
CA VAL A 19 -6.19 25.73 11.53
C VAL A 19 -7.42 24.84 11.70
N VAL A 20 -7.79 24.09 10.67
CA VAL A 20 -9.00 23.25 10.67
C VAL A 20 -8.84 22.04 11.56
N LEU A 21 -7.72 21.32 11.43
CA LEU A 21 -7.49 20.07 12.16
C LEU A 21 -6.78 20.33 13.49
N GLY A 22 -5.90 21.33 13.56
CA GLY A 22 -5.00 21.60 14.67
C GLY A 22 -3.58 21.08 14.43
N PRO A 23 -2.53 21.82 14.84
CA PRO A 23 -1.13 21.43 14.64
C PRO A 23 -0.75 20.12 15.32
N ASP A 24 -1.38 19.80 16.46
CA ASP A 24 -1.13 18.56 17.20
C ASP A 24 -1.89 17.36 16.61
N ARG A 25 -3.03 17.62 15.96
CA ARG A 25 -3.92 16.59 15.41
C ARG A 25 -3.50 16.13 14.02
N LEU A 26 -2.91 17.03 13.22
CA LEU A 26 -2.39 16.72 11.88
C LEU A 26 -1.35 15.58 11.89
N PRO A 27 -0.27 15.61 12.70
CA PRO A 27 0.69 14.52 12.75
C PRO A 27 0.08 13.23 13.31
N ALA A 28 -0.86 13.32 14.24
CA ALA A 28 -1.56 12.15 14.76
C ALA A 28 -2.42 11.47 13.68
N ALA A 29 -3.17 12.25 12.90
CA ALA A 29 -3.99 11.76 11.79
C ALA A 29 -3.12 11.14 10.69
N LEU A 30 -2.01 11.79 10.32
CA LEU A 30 -1.04 11.23 9.37
C LEU A 30 -0.44 9.92 9.86
N ARG A 31 -0.09 9.81 11.14
CA ARG A 31 0.43 8.58 11.75
C ARG A 31 -0.59 7.45 11.69
N GLN A 32 -1.85 7.73 12.01
CA GLN A 32 -2.92 6.74 11.99
C GLN A 32 -3.24 6.28 10.56
N ALA A 33 -3.38 7.22 9.62
CA ALA A 33 -3.57 6.92 8.21
C ALA A 33 -2.37 6.13 7.65
N GLY A 34 -1.15 6.56 7.96
CA GLY A 34 0.08 5.91 7.56
C GLY A 34 0.22 4.49 8.12
N SER A 35 -0.17 4.25 9.38
CA SER A 35 -0.14 2.91 9.95
C SER A 35 -1.13 1.97 9.27
N VAL A 36 -2.34 2.46 8.96
CA VAL A 36 -3.37 1.68 8.24
C VAL A 36 -2.90 1.34 6.84
N LEU A 37 -2.43 2.34 6.08
CA LEU A 37 -1.88 2.11 4.73
C LEU A 37 -0.68 1.16 4.75
N GLY A 38 0.19 1.28 5.75
CA GLY A 38 1.33 0.38 5.93
C GLY A 38 0.92 -1.06 6.26
N GLN A 39 -0.13 -1.24 7.08
CA GLN A 39 -0.71 -2.56 7.35
C GLN A 39 -1.33 -3.17 6.09
N LEU A 40 -2.11 -2.39 5.34
CA LEU A 40 -2.69 -2.82 4.05
C LEU A 40 -1.60 -3.26 3.07
N ARG A 41 -0.50 -2.51 2.98
CA ARG A 41 0.63 -2.87 2.12
C ARG A 41 1.28 -4.18 2.54
N ARG A 42 1.53 -4.38 3.84
CA ARG A 42 2.08 -5.63 4.37
C ARG A 42 1.16 -6.83 4.12
N MET A 43 -0.14 -6.68 4.32
CA MET A 43 -1.12 -7.72 3.98
C MET A 43 -1.11 -8.05 2.49
N SER A 44 -1.04 -7.02 1.63
CA SER A 44 -0.96 -7.20 0.18
C SER A 44 0.31 -7.95 -0.23
N ASP A 45 1.44 -7.65 0.42
CA ASP A 45 2.72 -8.30 0.15
C ASP A 45 2.73 -9.76 0.64
N GLY A 46 2.16 -10.05 1.81
CA GLY A 46 1.96 -11.42 2.31
C GLY A 46 1.09 -12.25 1.37
N PHE A 47 -0.07 -11.73 0.96
CA PHE A 47 -0.98 -12.41 0.04
C PHE A 47 -0.31 -12.73 -1.31
N ARG A 48 0.54 -11.83 -1.83
CA ARG A 48 1.31 -12.09 -3.05
C ARG A 48 2.28 -13.27 -2.89
N ILE A 49 2.88 -13.41 -1.71
CA ILE A 49 3.80 -14.52 -1.41
C ILE A 49 3.03 -15.83 -1.35
N ASP A 50 1.92 -15.85 -0.59
CA ASP A 50 1.10 -17.05 -0.42
C ASP A 50 0.50 -17.54 -1.73
N VAL A 51 -0.03 -16.62 -2.57
CA VAL A 51 -0.55 -16.96 -3.90
C VAL A 51 0.54 -17.50 -4.81
N ARG A 52 1.74 -16.91 -4.81
CA ARG A 52 2.87 -17.44 -5.59
C ARG A 52 3.29 -18.83 -5.13
N ALA A 53 3.32 -19.06 -3.82
CA ALA A 53 3.65 -20.37 -3.25
C ALA A 53 2.62 -21.43 -3.67
N ALA A 54 1.32 -21.13 -3.56
CA ALA A 54 0.25 -22.04 -3.99
C ALA A 54 0.33 -22.38 -5.49
N LEU A 55 0.55 -21.38 -6.34
CA LEU A 55 0.71 -21.59 -7.78
C LEU A 55 1.96 -22.40 -8.13
N ALA A 56 3.03 -22.27 -7.35
CA ALA A 56 4.25 -23.05 -7.53
C ALA A 56 4.05 -24.51 -7.12
N GLU A 57 3.34 -24.76 -6.00
CA GLU A 57 2.98 -26.11 -5.55
C GLU A 57 2.11 -26.83 -6.60
N ASP A 58 1.07 -26.17 -7.11
CA ASP A 58 0.19 -26.69 -8.17
C ASP A 58 0.96 -27.03 -9.47
N ALA A 59 2.07 -26.33 -9.73
CA ALA A 59 2.91 -26.60 -10.90
C ALA A 59 3.80 -27.83 -10.69
N VAL A 60 4.26 -28.07 -9.46
CA VAL A 60 5.06 -29.26 -9.08
C VAL A 60 4.20 -30.51 -9.09
N ASP A 61 3.00 -30.47 -8.50
CA ASP A 61 2.06 -31.61 -8.49
C ASP A 61 1.69 -32.09 -9.91
N ARG A 62 1.39 -31.15 -10.82
CA ARG A 62 1.08 -31.47 -12.23
C ARG A 62 2.26 -32.01 -13.04
N SER A 63 3.50 -31.71 -12.66
CA SER A 63 4.69 -32.21 -13.37
C SER A 63 5.18 -33.56 -12.83
N GLY A 64 4.71 -33.99 -11.65
CA GLY A 64 4.90 -35.34 -11.14
C GLY A 64 4.02 -36.42 -11.80
N ALA A 65 3.02 -36.01 -12.60
CA ALA A 65 2.11 -36.90 -13.33
C ALA A 65 2.46 -36.96 -14.83
N GLU A 66 3.71 -37.27 -15.17
CA GLU A 66 3.97 -37.99 -16.43
C GLU A 66 3.77 -39.48 -16.15
N PRO A 67 2.67 -40.11 -16.63
CA PRO A 67 2.63 -41.55 -16.71
C PRO A 67 3.70 -41.94 -17.71
N ARG A 68 4.71 -42.65 -17.23
CA ARG A 68 5.61 -43.46 -18.05
C ARG A 68 4.73 -44.32 -18.97
N VAL A 69 4.58 -43.85 -20.19
CA VAL A 69 4.02 -44.63 -21.28
C VAL A 69 5.15 -45.58 -21.70
N ASP A 70 4.85 -46.87 -21.61
CA ASP A 70 5.70 -48.02 -21.96
C ASP A 70 6.45 -47.88 -23.29
#